data_AF-A0A933S653-F1
#
_entry.id   AF-A0A933S653-F1
#
_cell.length_a   1.000
_cell.length_b   1.000
_cell.length_c   1.000
_cell.angle_alpha   90.00
_cell.angle_beta   90.00
_cell.angle_gamma   90.00
#
_symmetry.space_group_name_H-M   'P 1'
#
loop_
_entity.id
_entity.type
_entity.pdbx_description
1 polymer ?
#
loop_
_entity_poly.entity_id
_entity_poly.type
_entity_poly.pdbx_seq_one_letter_code
_entity_poly.pdbx_strand_id
1 'polypeptide(L)'
;MNDPHVEKLTYHVTHGDGVQYNNPPLLEWENGIFSVRAVDGEVVVTMKVHCVDEGLARSEVEPTLQAWQIYAGLEFGVGAFDLEFQHSKIIDRAPAPGQVVRVSEASVTACDGKVRIVRGFDHYPAPPTHFVMTPEVEAMYTLYALFRKGKARLSDVAYYCLTVVEREFCAEKKKCREQAARALNISTSVLTNISKLASNNRGGPKECRKWPGGTPYTNDEKRWLDTAVKALIRRVGEHAAGVPDLPQITMDLPLKP
;
A
#
# COMPACT_ATOMS: atom_id res chain seq x y z
N MET A 1 28.70 -1.31 -31.20
CA MET A 1 28.32 -2.21 -30.10
C MET A 1 27.05 -1.61 -29.54
N ASN A 2 25.95 -2.35 -29.56
CA ASN A 2 24.66 -1.80 -29.16
C ASN A 2 24.68 -1.50 -27.66
N ASP A 3 24.12 -0.36 -27.26
CA ASP A 3 24.03 0.14 -25.89
C ASP A 3 22.54 0.32 -25.52
N PRO A 4 21.80 -0.78 -25.28
CA PRO A 4 20.39 -0.73 -25.00
C PRO A 4 20.12 -0.08 -23.64
N HIS A 5 19.12 0.78 -23.60
CA HIS A 5 18.72 1.51 -22.42
C HIS A 5 17.19 1.62 -22.35
N VAL A 6 16.61 1.25 -21.22
CA VAL A 6 15.21 1.54 -20.92
C VAL A 6 15.03 3.03 -20.71
N GLU A 7 14.42 3.71 -21.67
CA GLU A 7 14.05 5.13 -21.54
C GLU A 7 12.82 5.30 -20.65
N LYS A 8 11.80 4.45 -20.81
CA LYS A 8 10.51 4.59 -20.11
C LYS A 8 9.87 3.27 -19.72
N LEU A 9 9.09 3.29 -18.64
CA LEU A 9 8.14 2.27 -18.24
C LEU A 9 6.74 2.88 -18.18
N THR A 10 5.75 2.22 -18.76
CA THR A 10 4.35 2.68 -18.79
C THR A 10 3.48 1.75 -17.95
N TYR A 11 2.66 2.33 -17.09
CA TYR A 11 1.69 1.64 -16.25
C TYR A 11 0.30 2.23 -16.48
N HIS A 12 -0.72 1.38 -16.40
CA HIS A 12 -2.12 1.81 -16.39
C HIS A 12 -2.61 1.94 -14.95
N VAL A 13 -3.29 3.04 -14.64
CA VAL A 13 -3.97 3.21 -13.37
C VAL A 13 -5.25 2.38 -13.38
N THR A 14 -5.28 1.36 -12.54
CA THR A 14 -6.47 0.55 -12.29
C THR A 14 -7.03 0.91 -10.92
N HIS A 15 -8.34 0.69 -10.76
CA HIS A 15 -9.02 0.94 -9.51
C HIS A 15 -10.23 0.01 -9.36
N GLY A 16 -10.67 -0.16 -8.12
CA GLY A 16 -11.86 -0.94 -7.81
C GLY A 16 -13.13 -0.34 -8.40
N ASP A 17 -14.14 -1.19 -8.53
CA ASP A 17 -15.44 -0.90 -9.14
C ASP A 17 -16.23 0.30 -8.55
N GLY A 18 -15.82 0.80 -7.38
CA GLY A 18 -16.45 1.92 -6.68
C GLY A 18 -15.64 3.21 -6.70
N VAL A 19 -14.58 3.27 -7.50
CA VAL A 19 -13.66 4.40 -7.61
C VAL A 19 -13.65 4.87 -9.06
N GLN A 20 -13.46 6.16 -9.29
CA GLN A 20 -13.23 6.71 -10.62
C GLN A 20 -12.42 8.01 -10.48
N TYR A 21 -11.47 8.21 -11.38
CA TYR A 21 -10.72 9.45 -11.49
C TYR A 21 -11.31 10.29 -12.63
N ASN A 22 -11.86 11.46 -12.28
CA ASN A 22 -12.56 12.31 -13.23
C ASN A 22 -11.65 13.47 -13.68
N ASN A 23 -10.98 13.29 -14.81
CA ASN A 23 -10.05 14.26 -15.38
C ASN A 23 -9.02 14.77 -14.33
N PRO A 24 -8.29 13.86 -13.67
CA PRO A 24 -7.33 14.26 -12.64
C PRO A 24 -6.23 15.14 -13.28
N PRO A 25 -5.80 16.22 -12.61
CA PRO A 25 -4.72 17.04 -13.12
C PRO A 25 -3.42 16.23 -13.16
N LEU A 26 -2.52 16.71 -14.01
CA LEU A 26 -1.15 16.21 -14.12
C LEU A 26 -0.48 16.17 -12.74
N LEU A 27 0.01 14.99 -12.36
CA LEU A 27 0.84 14.79 -11.18
C LEU A 27 2.24 14.40 -11.63
N GLU A 28 3.24 15.18 -11.23
CA GLU A 28 4.64 14.96 -11.57
C GLU A 28 5.52 15.01 -10.32
N TRP A 29 6.49 14.11 -10.27
CA TRP A 29 7.53 14.10 -9.25
C TRP A 29 8.75 13.35 -9.77
N GLU A 30 9.88 13.53 -9.10
CA GLU A 30 11.12 12.89 -9.50
C GLU A 30 12.04 12.60 -8.32
N ASN A 31 13.00 11.70 -8.56
CA ASN A 31 14.12 11.44 -7.68
C ASN A 31 15.41 11.38 -8.51
N GLY A 32 16.52 10.92 -7.91
CA GLY A 32 17.81 10.79 -8.59
C GLY A 32 17.86 9.68 -9.65
N ILE A 33 16.92 8.74 -9.63
CA ILE A 33 16.92 7.51 -10.44
C ILE A 33 15.98 7.65 -11.65
N PHE A 34 14.80 8.24 -11.46
CA PHE A 34 13.77 8.39 -12.47
C PHE A 34 12.86 9.60 -12.19
N SER A 35 12.03 9.96 -13.17
CA SER A 35 10.89 10.87 -13.00
C SER A 35 9.58 10.14 -13.30
N VAL A 36 8.49 10.59 -12.68
CA VAL A 36 7.16 10.00 -12.81
C VAL A 36 6.17 11.08 -13.23
N ARG A 37 5.33 10.72 -14.18
CA ARG A 37 4.22 11.52 -14.65
C ARG A 37 2.94 10.69 -14.65
N ALA A 38 1.91 11.14 -13.94
CA ALA A 38 0.59 10.51 -13.92
C ALA A 38 -0.46 11.44 -14.54
N VAL A 39 -1.12 10.98 -15.61
CA VAL A 39 -2.12 11.72 -16.37
C VAL A 39 -2.98 10.76 -17.18
N ASP A 40 -4.28 11.06 -17.36
CA ASP A 40 -5.19 10.35 -18.27
C ASP A 40 -5.25 8.81 -18.10
N GLY A 41 -5.16 8.33 -16.85
CA GLY A 41 -5.20 6.90 -16.54
C GLY A 41 -3.88 6.18 -16.73
N GLU A 42 -2.79 6.91 -16.98
CA GLU A 42 -1.46 6.34 -17.18
C GLU A 42 -0.46 6.92 -16.18
N VAL A 43 0.50 6.09 -15.79
CA VAL A 43 1.72 6.49 -15.08
C VAL A 43 2.91 6.14 -15.96
N VAL A 44 3.62 7.17 -16.41
CA VAL A 44 4.84 7.04 -17.21
C VAL A 44 6.04 7.35 -16.32
N VAL A 45 6.94 6.39 -16.21
CA VAL A 45 8.21 6.52 -15.49
C VAL A 45 9.33 6.66 -16.51
N THR A 46 10.13 7.73 -16.42
CA THR A 46 11.28 7.98 -17.30
C THR A 46 12.57 7.76 -16.53
N MET A 47 13.43 6.86 -17.00
CA MET A 47 14.68 6.51 -16.32
C MET A 47 15.75 7.59 -16.54
N LYS A 48 16.44 8.00 -15.48
CA LYS A 48 17.59 8.92 -15.53
C LYS A 48 18.91 8.15 -15.49
N VAL A 49 18.95 7.04 -14.76
CA VAL A 49 20.09 6.13 -14.71
C VAL A 49 20.04 5.12 -15.85
N HIS A 50 21.20 4.61 -16.26
CA HIS A 50 21.24 3.58 -17.30
C HIS A 50 20.75 2.23 -16.76
N CYS A 51 19.59 1.79 -17.25
CA CYS A 51 19.11 0.42 -17.10
C CYS A 51 19.16 -0.30 -18.45
N VAL A 52 19.85 -1.43 -18.50
CA VAL A 52 20.09 -2.19 -19.74
C VAL A 52 18.84 -2.92 -20.25
N ASP A 53 17.94 -3.31 -19.34
CA ASP A 53 16.73 -4.05 -19.64
C ASP A 53 15.57 -3.66 -18.71
N GLU A 54 14.36 -4.10 -19.10
CA GLU A 54 13.11 -3.84 -18.38
C GLU A 54 13.15 -4.36 -16.94
N GLY A 55 13.74 -5.53 -16.70
CA GLY A 55 13.76 -6.15 -15.38
C GLY A 55 14.54 -5.32 -14.37
N LEU A 56 15.72 -4.84 -14.78
CA LEU A 56 16.52 -3.92 -13.98
C LEU A 56 15.77 -2.61 -13.73
N ALA A 57 15.20 -2.01 -14.78
CA ALA A 57 14.43 -0.76 -14.63
C ALA A 57 13.24 -0.92 -13.68
N ARG A 58 12.50 -2.04 -13.77
CA ARG A 58 11.37 -2.33 -12.88
C ARG A 58 11.82 -2.55 -11.44
N SER A 59 12.95 -3.24 -11.21
CA SER A 59 13.49 -3.43 -9.85
C SER A 59 13.84 -2.12 -9.13
N GLU A 60 14.22 -1.09 -9.87
CA GLU A 60 14.50 0.26 -9.34
C GLU A 60 13.20 1.06 -9.07
N VAL A 61 12.17 0.85 -9.89
CA VAL A 61 10.95 1.68 -9.90
C VAL A 61 9.84 1.09 -9.03
N GLU A 62 9.60 -0.22 -9.13
CA GLU A 62 8.45 -0.90 -8.53
C GLU A 62 8.36 -0.78 -7.01
N PRO A 63 9.45 -0.84 -6.22
CA PRO A 63 9.34 -0.64 -4.76
C PRO A 63 8.70 0.71 -4.40
N THR A 64 9.01 1.75 -5.17
CA THR A 64 8.43 3.09 -4.95
C THR A 64 6.97 3.14 -5.40
N LEU A 65 6.64 2.55 -6.55
CA LEU A 65 5.26 2.48 -7.04
C LEU A 65 4.37 1.60 -6.15
N GLN A 66 4.89 0.52 -5.57
CA GLN A 66 4.17 -0.33 -4.63
C GLN A 66 3.94 0.39 -3.31
N ALA A 67 4.93 1.11 -2.79
CA ALA A 67 4.75 1.98 -1.61
C ALA A 67 3.62 3.01 -1.85
N TRP A 68 3.55 3.58 -3.05
CA TRP A 68 2.48 4.50 -3.44
C TRP A 68 1.10 3.84 -3.45
N GLN A 69 0.96 2.67 -4.06
CA GLN A 69 -0.29 1.90 -4.07
C GLN A 69 -0.75 1.51 -2.66
N ILE A 70 0.17 1.05 -1.80
CA ILE A 70 -0.12 0.72 -0.40
C ILE A 70 -0.59 1.96 0.35
N TYR A 71 0.14 3.08 0.23
CA TYR A 71 -0.21 4.32 0.91
C TYR A 71 -1.59 4.83 0.48
N ALA A 72 -1.86 4.85 -0.82
CA ALA A 72 -3.18 5.19 -1.36
C ALA A 72 -4.26 4.22 -0.86
N GLY A 73 -3.97 2.93 -0.78
CA GLY A 73 -4.90 1.92 -0.29
C GLY A 73 -5.23 2.02 1.19
N LEU A 74 -4.28 2.49 2.01
CA LEU A 74 -4.52 2.78 3.42
C LEU A 74 -5.41 4.02 3.61
N GLU A 75 -5.22 5.05 2.78
CA GLU A 75 -5.92 6.34 2.90
C GLU A 75 -7.32 6.31 2.25
N PHE A 76 -7.40 5.82 1.02
CA PHE A 76 -8.60 5.89 0.18
C PHE A 76 -9.34 4.56 0.07
N GLY A 77 -8.73 3.47 0.54
CA GLY A 77 -9.28 2.12 0.53
C GLY A 77 -8.56 1.20 -0.45
N VAL A 78 -8.53 -0.10 -0.13
CA VAL A 78 -7.82 -1.12 -0.92
C VAL A 78 -8.31 -1.14 -2.36
N GLY A 79 -7.38 -1.06 -3.30
CA GLY A 79 -7.65 -0.99 -4.73
C GLY A 79 -8.18 0.37 -5.19
N ALA A 80 -8.07 1.43 -4.39
CA ALA A 80 -8.40 2.78 -4.85
C ALA A 80 -7.45 3.24 -5.97
N PHE A 81 -6.19 2.83 -5.90
CA PHE A 81 -5.16 3.17 -6.87
C PHE A 81 -4.18 1.99 -6.96
N ASP A 82 -4.26 1.25 -8.04
CA ASP A 82 -3.35 0.15 -8.38
C ASP A 82 -2.69 0.46 -9.73
N LEU A 83 -1.48 -0.04 -9.93
CA LEU A 83 -0.70 0.20 -11.15
C LEU A 83 -0.41 -1.12 -11.84
N GLU A 84 -0.92 -1.28 -13.06
CA GLU A 84 -0.68 -2.44 -13.89
C GLU A 84 0.36 -2.11 -14.96
N PHE A 85 1.50 -2.79 -14.93
CA PHE A 85 2.54 -2.62 -15.93
C PHE A 85 2.01 -2.96 -17.33
N GLN A 86 2.28 -2.08 -18.31
CA GLN A 86 1.85 -2.27 -19.69
C GLN A 86 3.04 -2.68 -20.57
N HIS A 87 4.05 -1.80 -20.68
CA HIS A 87 5.21 -2.02 -21.54
C HIS A 87 6.38 -1.10 -21.17
N SER A 88 7.55 -1.41 -21.71
CA SER A 88 8.76 -0.58 -21.62
C SER A 88 9.16 -0.03 -22.99
N LYS A 89 9.78 1.16 -23.00
CA LYS A 89 10.43 1.73 -24.18
C LYS A 89 11.94 1.62 -24.02
N ILE A 90 12.56 0.85 -24.89
CA ILE A 90 14.01 0.62 -24.91
C ILE A 90 14.60 1.29 -26.15
N ILE A 91 15.67 2.07 -25.97
CA ILE A 91 16.40 2.74 -27.03
C ILE A 91 17.85 2.23 -27.06
N ASP A 92 18.47 2.21 -28.24
CA ASP A 92 19.92 2.00 -28.36
C ASP A 92 20.61 3.36 -28.32
N ARG A 93 21.50 3.58 -27.35
CA ARG A 93 22.28 4.81 -27.18
C ARG A 93 23.51 4.85 -28.11
N ALA A 94 23.91 3.72 -28.69
CA ALA A 94 25.05 3.61 -29.61
C ALA A 94 24.68 2.74 -30.84
N PRO A 95 23.72 3.16 -31.67
CA PRO A 95 23.23 2.35 -32.78
C PRO A 95 24.32 2.12 -33.82
N ALA A 96 24.48 0.88 -34.28
CA ALA A 96 25.26 0.59 -35.48
C ALA A 96 24.59 1.23 -36.71
N PRO A 97 25.34 1.70 -37.72
CA PRO A 97 24.75 2.26 -38.93
C PRO A 97 23.80 1.25 -39.60
N GLY A 98 22.49 1.54 -39.61
CA GLY A 98 21.49 0.78 -40.39
C GLY A 98 20.49 -0.09 -39.63
N GLN A 99 20.39 -0.06 -38.29
CA GLN A 99 19.35 -0.80 -37.56
C GLN A 99 18.19 0.08 -37.06
N VAL A 100 16.96 -0.33 -37.41
CA VAL A 100 15.70 0.29 -36.98
C VAL A 100 15.19 -0.42 -35.72
N VAL A 101 14.81 0.35 -34.71
CA VAL A 101 14.27 -0.11 -33.41
C VAL A 101 12.87 -0.70 -33.61
N ARG A 102 12.62 -1.90 -33.07
CA ARG A 102 11.32 -2.58 -33.10
C ARG A 102 10.46 -2.11 -31.91
N VAL A 103 9.26 -1.61 -32.20
CA VAL A 103 8.21 -1.33 -31.21
C VAL A 103 7.17 -2.45 -31.30
N SER A 104 6.85 -3.08 -30.18
CA SER A 104 5.75 -4.06 -30.09
C SER A 104 4.67 -3.49 -29.18
N GLU A 105 3.47 -3.32 -29.72
CA GLU A 105 2.31 -2.78 -29.03
C GLU A 105 1.13 -3.74 -29.23
N ALA A 106 0.45 -4.12 -28.15
CA ALA A 106 -0.83 -4.81 -28.18
C ALA A 106 -1.59 -4.50 -26.89
N SER A 107 -2.85 -4.09 -27.00
CA SER A 107 -3.81 -4.11 -25.89
C SER A 107 -5.22 -4.38 -26.41
N VAL A 108 -6.01 -5.10 -25.60
CA VAL A 108 -7.43 -5.37 -25.80
C VAL A 108 -8.13 -5.21 -24.46
N THR A 109 -9.19 -4.41 -24.39
CA THR A 109 -10.04 -4.29 -23.20
C THR A 109 -11.51 -4.42 -23.60
N ALA A 110 -12.23 -5.31 -22.92
CA ALA A 110 -13.67 -5.48 -23.03
C ALA A 110 -14.34 -5.02 -21.73
N CYS A 111 -15.44 -4.27 -21.83
CA CYS A 111 -16.21 -3.79 -20.69
C CYS A 111 -17.62 -4.40 -20.70
N ASP A 112 -18.05 -4.96 -19.55
CA ASP A 112 -19.43 -5.40 -19.31
C ASP A 112 -20.08 -4.52 -18.23
N GLY A 113 -21.35 -4.17 -18.42
CA GLY A 113 -22.03 -3.08 -17.71
C GLY A 113 -22.83 -3.52 -16.49
N LYS A 114 -22.51 -2.98 -15.30
CA LYS A 114 -23.40 -2.95 -14.13
C LYS A 114 -23.37 -1.56 -13.48
N VAL A 115 -24.55 -1.03 -13.13
CA VAL A 115 -24.70 0.24 -12.42
C VAL A 115 -24.21 0.09 -10.98
N ARG A 116 -23.26 0.95 -10.58
CA ARG A 116 -22.64 0.95 -9.24
C ARG A 116 -22.49 2.38 -8.71
N ILE A 117 -22.46 2.50 -7.39
CA ILE A 117 -22.17 3.78 -6.72
C ILE A 117 -20.66 4.00 -6.82
N VAL A 118 -20.27 5.07 -7.49
CA VAL A 118 -18.87 5.42 -7.75
C VAL A 118 -18.49 6.64 -6.92
N ARG A 119 -17.38 6.55 -6.19
CA ARG A 119 -16.73 7.71 -5.57
C ARG A 119 -15.78 8.33 -6.58
N GLY A 120 -16.11 9.53 -7.04
CA GLY A 120 -15.24 10.33 -7.89
C GLY A 120 -14.09 10.92 -7.09
N PHE A 121 -12.87 10.82 -7.62
CA PHE A 121 -11.70 11.56 -7.19
C PHE A 121 -11.33 12.55 -8.28
N ASP A 122 -11.04 13.78 -7.86
CA ASP A 122 -10.61 14.88 -8.73
C ASP A 122 -9.09 14.93 -8.89
N HIS A 123 -8.34 14.15 -8.11
CA HIS A 123 -6.88 14.06 -8.17
C HIS A 123 -6.41 12.61 -7.98
N TYR A 124 -5.27 12.28 -8.58
CA TYR A 124 -4.54 11.09 -8.17
C TYR A 124 -4.03 11.23 -6.73
N PRO A 125 -3.88 10.12 -5.98
CA PRO A 125 -3.24 10.16 -4.68
C PRO A 125 -1.82 10.70 -4.82
N ALA A 126 -1.41 11.62 -3.94
CA ALA A 126 -0.02 12.09 -3.93
C ALA A 126 0.93 10.92 -3.60
N PRO A 127 2.13 10.87 -4.22
CA PRO A 127 3.13 9.88 -3.86
C PRO A 127 3.56 10.09 -2.40
N PRO A 128 3.76 9.03 -1.62
CA PRO A 128 4.26 9.17 -0.26
C PRO A 128 5.70 9.69 -0.26
N THR A 129 5.96 10.80 0.44
CA THR A 129 7.33 11.32 0.65
C THR A 129 8.00 10.77 1.90
N HIS A 130 7.20 10.18 2.81
CA HIS A 130 7.59 9.83 4.18
C HIS A 130 7.14 8.41 4.54
N PHE A 131 7.06 7.52 3.56
CA PHE A 131 6.62 6.15 3.78
C PHE A 131 7.34 5.23 2.80
N VAL A 132 7.89 4.14 3.34
CA VAL A 132 8.60 3.11 2.58
C VAL A 132 7.90 1.79 2.75
N MET A 133 7.82 1.02 1.65
CA MET A 133 7.38 -0.37 1.70
C MET A 133 8.54 -1.27 2.15
N THR A 134 8.48 -1.75 3.38
CA THR A 134 9.32 -2.86 3.85
C THR A 134 8.58 -4.20 3.65
N PRO A 135 9.27 -5.36 3.73
CA PRO A 135 8.62 -6.66 3.68
C PRO A 135 7.50 -6.83 4.73
N GLU A 136 7.65 -6.22 5.90
CA GLU A 136 6.66 -6.23 6.98
C GLU A 136 5.42 -5.41 6.61
N VAL A 137 5.63 -4.21 6.05
CA VAL A 137 4.55 -3.34 5.55
C VAL A 137 3.76 -4.07 4.47
N GLU A 138 4.45 -4.68 3.50
CA GLU A 138 3.84 -5.44 2.42
C GLU A 138 3.01 -6.62 2.96
N ALA A 139 3.57 -7.40 3.89
CA ALA A 139 2.88 -8.55 4.48
C ALA A 139 1.63 -8.12 5.28
N MET A 140 1.73 -7.07 6.09
CA MET A 140 0.60 -6.54 6.86
C MET A 140 -0.49 -5.98 5.93
N TYR A 141 -0.12 -5.22 4.90
CA TYR A 141 -1.07 -4.66 3.94
C TYR A 141 -1.73 -5.75 3.10
N THR A 142 -0.99 -6.77 2.67
CA THR A 142 -1.54 -7.90 1.91
C THR A 142 -2.66 -8.60 2.69
N LEU A 143 -2.43 -8.88 3.98
CA LEU A 143 -3.45 -9.49 4.83
C LEU A 143 -4.64 -8.56 5.05
N TYR A 144 -4.38 -7.26 5.23
CA TYR A 144 -5.45 -6.25 5.31
C TYR A 144 -6.28 -6.19 4.02
N ALA A 145 -5.65 -6.25 2.84
CA ALA A 145 -6.33 -6.29 1.55
C ALA A 145 -7.21 -7.53 1.38
N LEU A 146 -6.75 -8.71 1.86
CA LEU A 146 -7.58 -9.91 1.89
C LEU A 146 -8.81 -9.74 2.78
N PHE A 147 -8.67 -9.09 3.94
CA PHE A 147 -9.81 -8.77 4.80
C PHE A 147 -10.82 -7.85 4.11
N ARG A 148 -10.35 -6.79 3.44
CA ARG A 148 -11.24 -5.89 2.68
C ARG A 148 -11.99 -6.62 1.54
N LYS A 149 -11.40 -7.69 1.00
CA LYS A 149 -12.01 -8.58 0.01
C LYS A 149 -12.88 -9.70 0.64
N GLY A 150 -13.09 -9.70 1.95
CA GLY A 150 -13.86 -10.72 2.67
C GLY A 150 -13.18 -12.09 2.78
N LYS A 151 -11.88 -12.17 2.47
CA LYS A 151 -11.07 -13.40 2.47
C LYS A 151 -10.25 -13.60 3.75
N ALA A 152 -10.28 -12.65 4.67
CA ALA A 152 -9.68 -12.75 6.00
C ALA A 152 -10.59 -12.10 7.05
N ARG A 153 -10.43 -12.49 8.31
CA ARG A 153 -11.16 -11.90 9.44
C ARG A 153 -10.39 -10.69 9.98
N LEU A 154 -11.10 -9.64 10.39
CA LEU A 154 -10.49 -8.46 11.00
C LEU A 154 -9.63 -8.79 12.23
N SER A 155 -10.07 -9.76 13.05
CA SER A 155 -9.31 -10.22 14.22
C SER A 155 -7.95 -10.81 13.86
N ASP A 156 -7.87 -11.55 12.75
CA ASP A 156 -6.63 -12.20 12.31
C ASP A 156 -5.65 -11.16 11.78
N VAL A 157 -6.14 -10.20 10.99
CA VAL A 157 -5.34 -9.07 10.49
C VAL A 157 -4.79 -8.26 11.67
N ALA A 158 -5.66 -7.88 12.61
CA ALA A 158 -5.28 -7.07 13.75
C ALA A 158 -4.26 -7.79 14.65
N TYR A 159 -4.46 -9.08 14.91
CA TYR A 159 -3.53 -9.88 15.69
C TYR A 159 -2.18 -10.04 14.97
N TYR A 160 -2.21 -10.28 13.66
CA TYR A 160 -1.00 -10.40 12.84
C TYR A 160 -0.19 -9.10 12.85
N CYS A 161 -0.84 -7.96 12.58
CA CYS A 161 -0.19 -6.64 12.61
C CYS A 161 0.44 -6.34 13.98
N LEU A 162 -0.29 -6.62 15.07
CA LEU A 162 0.25 -6.49 16.42
C LEU A 162 1.48 -7.40 16.63
N THR A 163 1.42 -8.64 16.15
CA THR A 163 2.52 -9.61 16.30
C THR A 163 3.76 -9.19 15.52
N VAL A 164 3.60 -8.67 14.30
CA VAL A 164 4.71 -8.11 13.51
C VAL A 164 5.35 -6.95 14.27
N VAL A 165 4.55 -5.98 14.72
CA VAL A 165 5.05 -4.83 15.49
C VAL A 165 5.76 -5.26 16.79
N GLU A 166 5.16 -6.19 17.55
CA GLU A 166 5.77 -6.73 18.76
C GLU A 166 7.01 -7.59 18.48
N ARG A 167 7.20 -8.14 17.28
CA ARG A 167 8.42 -8.90 16.94
C ARG A 167 9.56 -7.99 16.51
N GLU A 168 9.28 -7.03 15.65
CA GLU A 168 10.30 -6.16 15.05
C GLU A 168 10.85 -5.13 16.04
N PHE A 169 10.00 -4.58 16.89
CA PHE A 169 10.34 -3.41 17.72
C PHE A 169 10.52 -3.75 19.21
N CYS A 170 10.74 -5.03 19.51
CA CYS A 170 10.88 -5.54 20.86
C CYS A 170 12.20 -6.26 21.02
N ALA A 171 13.13 -5.64 21.73
CA ALA A 171 14.44 -6.22 22.00
C ALA A 171 14.36 -7.32 23.07
N GLU A 172 13.43 -7.19 24.02
CA GLU A 172 13.27 -8.11 25.15
C GLU A 172 11.83 -8.59 25.32
N LYS A 173 11.64 -9.87 25.67
CA LYS A 173 10.29 -10.44 25.90
C LYS A 173 9.49 -9.72 26.98
N LYS A 174 10.15 -9.09 27.97
CA LYS A 174 9.47 -8.36 29.05
C LYS A 174 9.01 -7.00 28.54
N LYS A 175 7.75 -6.63 28.80
CA LYS A 175 7.19 -5.33 28.39
C LYS A 175 7.28 -5.05 26.89
N CYS A 176 7.24 -6.11 26.08
CA CYS A 176 7.38 -6.08 24.63
C CYS A 176 6.49 -5.03 23.95
N ARG A 177 5.24 -4.93 24.41
CA ARG A 177 4.27 -3.94 23.93
C ARG A 177 4.64 -2.49 24.26
N GLU A 178 5.20 -2.24 25.43
CA GLU A 178 5.64 -0.90 25.83
C GLU A 178 6.86 -0.47 25.00
N GLN A 179 7.76 -1.41 24.68
CA GLN A 179 8.91 -1.15 23.81
C GLN A 179 8.47 -0.83 22.39
N ALA A 180 7.60 -1.65 21.79
CA ALA A 180 7.09 -1.42 20.45
C ALA A 180 6.28 -0.12 20.34
N ALA A 181 5.45 0.17 21.34
CA ALA A 181 4.73 1.43 21.47
C ALA A 181 5.69 2.64 21.48
N ARG A 182 6.76 2.56 22.27
CA ARG A 182 7.78 3.61 22.35
C ARG A 182 8.53 3.79 21.03
N ALA A 183 8.96 2.70 20.40
CA ALA A 183 9.74 2.74 19.15
C ALA A 183 8.95 3.41 18.01
N LEU A 184 7.66 3.09 17.88
CA LEU A 184 6.80 3.62 16.82
C LEU A 184 6.09 4.94 17.19
N ASN A 185 6.35 5.48 18.39
CA ASN A 185 5.61 6.57 19.00
C ASN A 185 4.07 6.37 18.92
N ILE A 186 3.60 5.26 19.49
CA ILE A 186 2.19 4.88 19.58
C ILE A 186 1.84 4.77 21.06
N SER A 187 0.65 5.20 21.47
CA SER A 187 0.21 4.96 22.84
C SER A 187 0.08 3.46 23.12
N THR A 188 0.64 2.99 24.24
CA THR A 188 0.51 1.60 24.71
C THR A 188 -0.95 1.16 24.85
N SER A 189 -1.88 2.10 25.11
CA SER A 189 -3.31 1.79 25.19
C SER A 189 -3.87 1.32 23.84
N VAL A 190 -3.39 1.87 22.72
CA VAL A 190 -3.81 1.46 21.37
C VAL A 190 -3.43 0.00 21.12
N LEU A 191 -2.15 -0.36 21.32
CA LEU A 191 -1.70 -1.76 21.15
C LEU A 191 -2.42 -2.71 22.12
N THR A 192 -2.69 -2.26 23.34
CA THR A 192 -3.44 -3.04 24.33
C THR A 192 -4.89 -3.26 23.90
N ASN A 193 -5.54 -2.25 23.34
CA ASN A 193 -6.92 -2.33 22.85
C ASN A 193 -7.02 -3.21 21.59
N ILE A 194 -6.05 -3.13 20.68
CA ILE A 194 -5.91 -4.07 19.55
C ILE A 194 -5.81 -5.50 20.09
N SER A 195 -4.92 -5.75 21.05
CA SER A 195 -4.75 -7.08 21.66
C SER A 195 -6.05 -7.61 22.29
N LYS A 196 -6.77 -6.75 23.02
CA LYS A 196 -8.06 -7.10 23.63
C LYS A 196 -9.11 -7.42 22.58
N LEU A 197 -9.27 -6.59 21.56
CA LEU A 197 -10.27 -6.78 20.52
C LEU A 197 -9.93 -7.96 19.60
N ALA A 198 -8.67 -8.18 19.28
CA ALA A 198 -8.21 -9.31 18.46
C ALA A 198 -8.09 -10.63 19.27
N SER A 199 -8.45 -10.61 20.55
CA SER A 199 -8.39 -11.80 21.40
C SER A 199 -9.40 -12.88 20.98
N ASN A 200 -9.15 -14.10 21.46
CA ASN A 200 -9.94 -15.27 21.11
C ASN A 200 -11.42 -15.20 21.55
N ASN A 201 -11.75 -14.32 22.50
CA ASN A 201 -13.07 -14.22 23.12
C ASN A 201 -13.87 -13.02 22.58
N ARG A 202 -13.54 -12.54 21.38
CA ARG A 202 -14.18 -11.40 20.72
C ARG A 202 -14.56 -11.75 19.28
N GLY A 203 -15.57 -11.04 18.77
CA GLY A 203 -16.17 -11.29 17.46
C GLY A 203 -17.25 -12.36 17.52
N GLY A 204 -18.26 -12.23 16.65
CA GLY A 204 -19.32 -13.23 16.51
C GLY A 204 -18.81 -14.51 15.81
N PRO A 205 -19.67 -15.53 15.61
CA PRO A 205 -19.26 -16.83 15.05
C PRO A 205 -18.49 -16.79 13.72
N LYS A 206 -18.70 -15.77 12.90
CA LYS A 206 -17.99 -15.56 11.62
C LYS A 206 -16.68 -14.78 11.74
N GLU A 207 -16.45 -14.13 12.87
CA GLU A 207 -15.36 -13.17 13.08
C GLU A 207 -14.42 -13.60 14.21
N CYS A 208 -14.88 -14.47 15.11
CA CYS A 208 -14.07 -14.95 16.22
C CYS A 208 -12.91 -15.82 15.74
N ARG A 209 -11.77 -15.68 16.41
CA ARG A 209 -10.61 -16.54 16.17
C ARG A 209 -10.80 -17.96 16.73
N LYS A 210 -11.53 -18.12 17.85
CA LYS A 210 -11.84 -19.42 18.47
C LYS A 210 -13.35 -19.62 18.67
N TRP A 211 -13.82 -20.82 18.35
CA TRP A 211 -15.20 -21.28 18.57
C TRP A 211 -15.48 -21.52 20.07
N PRO A 212 -16.71 -21.33 20.60
CA PRO A 212 -17.97 -20.97 19.93
C PRO A 212 -18.15 -19.50 19.53
N GLY A 213 -17.10 -18.69 19.70
CA GLY A 213 -17.13 -17.26 19.50
C GLY A 213 -17.22 -16.50 20.81
N GLY A 214 -17.04 -15.19 20.71
CA GLY A 214 -16.99 -14.29 21.84
C GLY A 214 -18.10 -13.26 21.84
N THR A 215 -17.93 -12.21 22.62
CA THR A 215 -18.81 -11.04 22.51
C THR A 215 -18.61 -10.41 21.12
N PRO A 216 -19.68 -10.27 20.30
CA PRO A 216 -19.60 -9.61 19.00
C PRO A 216 -19.03 -8.20 19.11
N TYR A 217 -18.38 -7.75 18.04
CA TYR A 217 -17.95 -6.36 17.94
C TYR A 217 -19.16 -5.45 17.70
N THR A 218 -19.17 -4.30 18.35
CA THR A 218 -20.02 -3.18 17.89
C THR A 218 -19.48 -2.65 16.55
N ASN A 219 -20.30 -1.90 15.83
CA ASN A 219 -19.85 -1.24 14.60
C ASN A 219 -18.68 -0.28 14.86
N ASP A 220 -18.70 0.41 15.99
CA ASP A 220 -17.63 1.35 16.37
C ASP A 220 -16.34 0.62 16.70
N GLU A 221 -16.41 -0.53 17.38
CA GLU A 221 -15.23 -1.37 17.63
C GLU A 221 -14.62 -1.90 16.33
N LYS A 222 -15.45 -2.29 15.34
CA LYS A 222 -14.95 -2.69 14.01
C LYS A 222 -14.27 -1.54 13.30
N ARG A 223 -14.89 -0.36 13.28
CA ARG A 223 -14.31 0.85 12.65
C ARG A 223 -13.02 1.26 13.35
N TRP A 224 -13.01 1.26 14.68
CA TRP A 224 -11.83 1.56 15.48
C TRP A 224 -10.69 0.60 15.16
N LEU A 225 -10.96 -0.71 15.10
CA LEU A 225 -9.94 -1.73 14.84
C LEU A 225 -9.42 -1.66 13.39
N ASP A 226 -10.30 -1.41 12.41
CA ASP A 226 -9.91 -1.14 11.01
C ASP A 226 -8.99 0.09 10.90
N THR A 227 -9.35 1.19 11.56
CA THR A 227 -8.53 2.41 11.62
C THR A 227 -7.20 2.17 12.32
N ALA A 228 -7.19 1.46 13.44
CA ALA A 228 -5.98 1.16 14.19
C ALA A 228 -5.01 0.26 13.39
N VAL A 229 -5.53 -0.71 12.66
CA VAL A 229 -4.71 -1.56 11.76
C VAL A 229 -4.07 -0.73 10.65
N LYS A 230 -4.84 0.12 9.96
CA LYS A 230 -4.28 1.02 8.93
C LYS A 230 -3.20 1.93 9.51
N ALA A 231 -3.44 2.49 10.69
CA ALA A 231 -2.49 3.37 11.38
C ALA A 231 -1.20 2.63 11.75
N LEU A 232 -1.27 1.36 12.17
CA LEU A 232 -0.07 0.54 12.40
C LEU A 232 0.74 0.32 11.12
N ILE A 233 0.10 -0.11 10.04
CA ILE A 233 0.78 -0.37 8.76
C ILE A 233 1.48 0.90 8.28
N ARG A 234 0.73 2.03 8.29
CA ARG A 234 1.27 3.34 7.93
C ARG A 234 2.47 3.70 8.80
N ARG A 235 2.36 3.57 10.12
CA ARG A 235 3.42 3.94 11.06
C ARG A 235 4.68 3.09 10.91
N VAL A 236 4.56 1.81 10.60
CA VAL A 236 5.74 0.96 10.33
C VAL A 236 6.50 1.48 9.10
N GLY A 237 5.80 1.84 8.02
CA GLY A 237 6.44 2.42 6.83
C GLY A 237 7.00 3.83 7.04
N GLU A 238 6.32 4.66 7.85
CA GLU A 238 6.82 6.00 8.24
C GLU A 238 8.09 5.90 9.11
N HIS A 239 8.12 4.97 10.05
CA HIS A 239 9.29 4.72 10.90
C HIS A 239 10.46 4.20 10.06
N ALA A 240 10.22 3.26 9.13
CA ALA A 240 11.25 2.74 8.24
C ALA A 240 11.83 3.81 7.29
N ALA A 241 11.01 4.80 6.91
CA ALA A 241 11.45 5.97 6.15
C ALA A 241 12.32 6.95 6.97
N GLY A 242 12.51 6.72 8.28
CA GLY A 242 13.33 7.57 9.14
C GLY A 242 12.73 8.94 9.43
N VAL A 243 11.40 9.06 9.36
CA VAL A 243 10.71 10.34 9.56
C VAL A 243 10.92 10.83 11.01
N PRO A 244 11.52 12.01 11.22
CA PRO A 244 11.69 12.56 12.55
C PRO A 244 10.36 13.03 13.12
N ASP A 245 10.24 13.03 14.44
CA ASP A 245 9.14 13.68 15.18
C ASP A 245 7.72 13.26 14.77
N LEU A 246 7.54 12.00 14.37
CA LEU A 246 6.21 11.45 14.06
C LEU A 246 5.24 11.69 15.23
N PRO A 247 4.03 12.24 15.00
CA PRO A 247 3.09 12.52 16.08
C PRO A 247 2.67 11.22 16.77
N GLN A 248 2.43 11.29 18.07
CA GLN A 248 2.03 10.10 18.81
C GLN A 248 0.65 9.63 18.33
N ILE A 249 0.55 8.36 17.92
CA ILE A 249 -0.76 7.78 17.59
C ILE A 249 -1.49 7.49 18.91
N THR A 250 -2.59 8.21 19.13
CA THR A 250 -3.52 8.00 20.24
C THR A 250 -4.91 7.76 19.67
N MET A 251 -5.63 6.81 20.26
CA MET A 251 -6.99 6.47 19.86
C MET A 251 -7.75 5.93 21.06
N ASP A 252 -8.83 6.58 21.44
CA ASP A 252 -9.70 6.09 22.50
C ASP A 252 -10.59 4.96 21.98
N LEU A 253 -10.68 3.88 22.75
CA LEU A 253 -11.62 2.82 22.44
C LEU A 253 -13.04 3.37 22.63
N PRO A 254 -13.95 3.24 21.65
CA PRO A 254 -15.32 3.70 21.81
C PRO A 254 -15.93 3.04 23.05
N LEU A 255 -16.46 3.86 23.95
CA LEU A 255 -17.18 3.39 25.13
C LEU A 255 -18.42 2.63 24.64
N LYS A 256 -18.76 1.53 25.33
CA LYS A 256 -20.05 0.89 25.10
C LYS A 256 -21.15 1.89 25.48
N PRO A 257 -22.13 2.14 24.60
CA PRO A 257 -23.32 2.89 24.99
C PRO A 257 -24.07 2.17 26.11
#